data_AF-A0AAW5BV69-F1
#
_entry.id   AF-A0AAW5BV69-F1
#
_cell.length_a   1.000
_cell.length_b   1.000
_cell.length_c   1.000
_cell.angle_alpha   90.00
_cell.angle_beta   90.00
_cell.angle_gamma   90.00
#
_symmetry.space_group_name_H-M   'P 1'
#
loop_
_entity.id
_entity.type
_entity.pdbx_description
1 polymer ?
#
loop_
_entity_poly.entity_id
_entity_poly.type
_entity_poly.pdbx_seq_one_letter_code
_entity_poly.pdbx_strand_id
1 'polypeptide(L)'
;MIRREDMLELTRRMTLSRTSFTRIAGCYVDRDGKFDGSFNTNFLKLSAAERTKKLKLAKEIPFSPTNVNLKKYEFTQSMRRPGSMWQLLMAMNECGLKNDALMDTFYDVVMEQYHTYSDYAILVFHDRYDIPAKASDNERLWESEEVFEYMICAVCPMTGEYEPGKPECGFLFPAFTDRSGDLNHIAVFQADTGHPHDEILEVLGLSAGV
;
A
#
# COMPACT_ATOMS: atom_id res chain seq x y z
N MET A 1 -3.06 13.61 12.27
CA MET A 1 -2.82 12.34 13.01
C MET A 1 -3.76 11.27 12.43
N ILE A 2 -3.32 10.03 12.29
CA ILE A 2 -4.15 8.91 11.77
C ILE A 2 -5.10 8.46 12.88
N ARG A 3 -6.41 8.37 12.57
CA ARG A 3 -7.41 7.83 13.48
C ARG A 3 -7.43 6.31 13.42
N ARG A 4 -7.44 5.66 14.60
CA ARG A 4 -7.47 4.19 14.68
C ARG A 4 -8.73 3.60 14.06
N GLU A 5 -9.89 4.22 14.28
CA GLU A 5 -11.17 3.74 13.73
C GLU A 5 -11.20 3.72 12.20
N ASP A 6 -10.59 4.71 11.54
CA ASP A 6 -10.49 4.76 10.07
C ASP A 6 -9.72 3.54 9.54
N MET A 7 -8.59 3.20 10.18
CA MET A 7 -7.82 2.01 9.82
C MET A 7 -8.56 0.71 10.15
N LEU A 8 -9.34 0.67 11.24
CA LEU A 8 -10.19 -0.46 11.57
C LEU A 8 -11.33 -0.64 10.55
N GLU A 9 -11.86 0.43 9.97
CA GLU A 9 -12.85 0.39 8.89
C GLU A 9 -12.29 -0.32 7.66
N LEU A 10 -11.08 0.06 7.20
CA LEU A 10 -10.40 -0.60 6.08
C LEU A 10 -10.06 -2.07 6.39
N THR A 11 -9.44 -2.34 7.54
CA THR A 11 -8.96 -3.69 7.87
C THR A 11 -10.10 -4.69 8.11
N ARG A 12 -11.31 -4.24 8.46
CA ARG A 12 -12.52 -5.10 8.53
C ARG A 12 -12.97 -5.60 7.15
N ARG A 13 -12.56 -4.95 6.06
CA ARG A 13 -12.80 -5.40 4.67
C ARG A 13 -11.78 -6.43 4.21
N MET A 14 -10.62 -6.55 4.86
CA MET A 14 -9.54 -7.45 4.44
C MET A 14 -9.78 -8.91 4.85
N THR A 15 -10.94 -9.44 4.45
CA THR A 15 -11.36 -10.83 4.61
C THR A 15 -11.98 -11.33 3.30
N LEU A 16 -12.00 -12.64 3.07
CA LEU A 16 -12.56 -13.20 1.84
C LEU A 16 -14.01 -12.81 1.56
N SER A 17 -14.81 -12.58 2.61
CA SER A 17 -16.23 -12.26 2.51
C SER A 17 -16.53 -10.78 2.34
N ARG A 18 -15.54 -9.90 2.53
CA ARG A 18 -15.74 -8.43 2.55
C ARG A 18 -14.76 -7.66 1.68
N THR A 19 -13.73 -8.31 1.16
CA THR A 19 -12.70 -7.63 0.37
C THR A 19 -13.25 -7.13 -0.95
N SER A 20 -12.84 -5.92 -1.30
CA SER A 20 -13.08 -5.29 -2.59
C SER A 20 -11.79 -5.10 -3.38
N PHE A 21 -10.68 -5.72 -2.94
CA PHE A 21 -9.43 -5.70 -3.69
C PHE A 21 -9.70 -6.17 -5.11
N THR A 22 -9.33 -5.32 -6.05
CA THR A 22 -9.59 -5.52 -7.48
C THR A 22 -8.37 -6.14 -8.15
N ARG A 23 -7.16 -5.79 -7.71
CA ARG A 23 -5.92 -6.19 -8.35
C ARG A 23 -4.78 -6.33 -7.33
N ILE A 24 -3.83 -7.20 -7.67
CA ILE A 24 -2.54 -7.29 -6.99
C ILE A 24 -1.45 -7.40 -8.06
N ALA A 25 -0.41 -6.63 -7.87
CA ALA A 25 0.83 -6.70 -8.63
C ALA A 25 2.00 -6.91 -7.66
N GLY A 26 3.08 -7.50 -8.13
CA GLY A 26 4.30 -7.55 -7.36
C GLY A 26 5.51 -7.99 -8.17
N CYS A 27 6.69 -7.68 -7.65
CA CYS A 27 7.96 -8.21 -8.15
C CYS A 27 8.72 -8.91 -7.03
N TYR A 28 9.62 -9.80 -7.44
CA TYR A 28 10.59 -10.46 -6.58
C TYR A 28 11.97 -9.91 -6.91
N VAL A 29 12.79 -9.74 -5.88
CA VAL A 29 14.13 -9.19 -5.99
C VAL A 29 15.05 -10.11 -5.21
N ASP A 30 16.15 -10.53 -5.84
CA ASP A 30 17.16 -11.37 -5.19
C ASP A 30 18.03 -10.56 -4.21
N ARG A 31 18.83 -11.27 -3.41
CA ARG A 31 19.80 -10.68 -2.48
C ARG A 31 20.84 -9.76 -3.10
N ASP A 32 21.06 -9.82 -4.41
CA ASP A 32 21.98 -8.93 -5.12
C ASP A 32 21.26 -7.63 -5.56
N GLY A 33 19.97 -7.49 -5.25
CA GLY A 33 19.14 -6.37 -5.68
C GLY A 33 18.67 -6.48 -7.13
N LYS A 34 18.71 -7.67 -7.74
CA LYS A 34 18.29 -7.88 -9.13
C LYS A 34 16.86 -8.37 -9.21
N PHE A 35 16.16 -7.93 -10.25
CA PHE A 35 14.82 -8.37 -10.58
C PHE A 35 14.78 -9.88 -10.85
N ASP A 36 13.90 -10.58 -10.16
CA ASP A 36 13.66 -12.04 -10.25
C ASP A 36 12.18 -12.34 -10.59
N GLY A 37 11.59 -11.52 -11.44
CA GLY A 37 10.24 -11.73 -11.98
C GLY A 37 9.15 -10.89 -11.33
N SER A 38 8.05 -10.74 -12.05
CA SER A 38 6.87 -9.99 -11.62
C SER A 38 5.57 -10.70 -11.98
N PHE A 39 4.50 -10.28 -11.33
CA PHE A 39 3.15 -10.69 -11.64
C PHE A 39 2.20 -9.50 -11.51
N ASN A 40 1.13 -9.52 -12.31
CA ASN A 40 0.07 -8.55 -12.22
C ASN A 40 -1.26 -9.20 -12.60
N THR A 41 -2.17 -9.35 -11.63
CA THR A 41 -3.40 -10.12 -11.84
C THR A 41 -4.59 -9.54 -11.09
N ASN A 42 -5.78 -9.80 -11.64
CA ASN A 42 -7.02 -9.51 -10.93
C ASN A 42 -7.08 -10.34 -9.65
N PHE A 43 -7.40 -9.70 -8.53
CA PHE A 43 -7.34 -10.35 -7.22
C PHE A 43 -8.28 -11.56 -7.11
N LEU A 44 -9.42 -11.56 -7.82
CA LEU A 44 -10.38 -12.67 -7.85
C LEU A 44 -9.90 -13.89 -8.63
N LYS A 45 -8.85 -13.76 -9.47
CA LYS A 45 -8.24 -14.91 -10.17
C LYS A 45 -7.40 -15.78 -9.25
N LEU A 46 -6.97 -15.24 -8.10
CA LEU A 46 -6.25 -16.01 -7.08
C LEU A 46 -7.17 -17.01 -6.38
N SER A 47 -6.62 -18.16 -6.00
CA SER A 47 -7.34 -19.13 -5.18
C SER A 47 -7.76 -18.54 -3.82
N ALA A 48 -8.74 -19.14 -3.15
CA ALA A 48 -9.16 -18.68 -1.83
C ALA A 48 -8.03 -18.73 -0.79
N ALA A 49 -7.15 -19.72 -0.88
CA ALA A 49 -5.98 -19.86 -0.02
C ALA A 49 -4.97 -18.72 -0.26
N GLU A 50 -4.63 -18.44 -1.51
CA GLU A 50 -3.73 -17.33 -1.87
C GLU A 50 -4.31 -15.98 -1.47
N ARG A 51 -5.58 -15.71 -1.78
CA ARG A 51 -6.26 -14.49 -1.34
C ARG A 51 -6.19 -14.33 0.17
N THR A 52 -6.40 -15.39 0.94
CA THR A 52 -6.30 -15.34 2.41
C THR A 52 -4.90 -14.95 2.87
N LYS A 53 -3.84 -15.52 2.26
CA LYS A 53 -2.45 -15.14 2.58
C LYS A 53 -2.18 -13.68 2.21
N LYS A 54 -2.55 -13.28 1.00
CA LYS A 54 -2.33 -11.92 0.45
C LYS A 54 -3.11 -10.84 1.23
N LEU A 55 -4.34 -11.13 1.66
CA LEU A 55 -5.13 -10.26 2.54
C LEU A 55 -4.47 -10.04 3.91
N LYS A 56 -3.86 -11.09 4.49
CA LYS A 56 -3.13 -10.95 5.76
C LYS A 56 -1.95 -10.00 5.60
N LEU A 57 -1.15 -10.14 4.55
CA LEU A 57 -0.02 -9.25 4.26
C LEU A 57 -0.46 -7.79 4.11
N ALA A 58 -1.46 -7.54 3.27
CA ALA A 58 -2.00 -6.18 3.10
C ALA A 58 -2.54 -5.59 4.41
N LYS A 59 -3.13 -6.43 5.27
CA LYS A 59 -3.74 -6.02 6.54
C LYS A 59 -2.72 -5.59 7.59
N GLU A 60 -1.51 -6.16 7.63
CA GLU A 60 -0.49 -5.81 8.62
C GLU A 60 -0.23 -4.28 8.66
N ILE A 61 -0.19 -3.64 7.49
CA ILE A 61 0.12 -2.21 7.34
C ILE A 61 -0.93 -1.31 8.05
N PRO A 62 -2.21 -1.25 7.63
CA PRO A 62 -3.20 -0.42 8.30
C PRO A 62 -3.60 -0.96 9.68
N PHE A 63 -3.42 -2.26 9.96
CA PHE A 63 -3.73 -2.81 11.29
C PHE A 63 -2.66 -2.47 12.34
N SER A 64 -1.47 -2.06 11.94
CA SER A 64 -0.39 -1.66 12.86
C SER A 64 -0.79 -0.49 13.78
N PRO A 65 -0.05 -0.26 14.90
CA PRO A 65 -0.27 0.87 15.78
C PRO A 65 -0.20 2.23 15.06
N THR A 66 -1.33 2.94 15.01
CA THR A 66 -1.44 4.25 14.34
C THR A 66 -0.62 5.30 15.07
N ASN A 67 0.10 6.13 14.30
CA ASN A 67 0.99 7.19 14.74
C ASN A 67 2.25 6.71 15.48
N VAL A 68 2.51 5.40 15.46
CA VAL A 68 3.74 4.78 15.95
C VAL A 68 4.40 4.06 14.77
N ASN A 69 3.81 2.95 14.33
CA ASN A 69 4.27 2.18 13.18
C ASN A 69 3.74 2.72 11.86
N LEU A 70 2.50 3.22 11.85
CA LEU A 70 1.89 3.85 10.69
C LEU A 70 1.82 5.37 10.89
N LYS A 71 2.60 6.13 10.13
CA LYS A 71 2.69 7.60 10.25
C LYS A 71 2.22 8.28 8.96
N LYS A 72 1.53 9.41 9.11
CA LYS A 72 1.00 10.21 7.99
C LYS A 72 2.05 11.24 7.57
N TYR A 73 2.31 11.31 6.27
CA TYR A 73 3.22 12.26 5.64
C TYR A 73 2.48 13.07 4.57
N GLU A 74 2.91 14.30 4.34
CA GLU A 74 2.32 15.22 3.37
C GLU A 74 3.21 15.35 2.13
N PHE A 75 2.60 15.28 0.95
CA PHE A 75 3.21 15.69 -0.30
C PHE A 75 3.03 17.21 -0.50
N THR A 76 4.08 17.96 -0.17
CA THR A 76 4.12 19.41 -0.40
C THR A 76 3.98 19.74 -1.89
N GLN A 77 3.70 21.01 -2.24
CA GLN A 77 3.55 21.41 -3.64
C GLN A 77 4.82 21.12 -4.48
N SER A 78 6.01 21.28 -3.90
CA SER A 78 7.28 21.01 -4.60
C SER A 78 7.49 19.52 -4.90
N MET A 79 6.92 18.63 -4.08
CA MET A 79 6.95 17.17 -4.27
C MET A 79 5.97 16.69 -5.35
N ARG A 80 5.03 17.55 -5.79
CA ARG A 80 3.98 17.23 -6.78
C ARG A 80 4.27 17.79 -8.18
N ARG A 81 5.55 17.84 -8.54
CA ARG A 81 6.02 18.28 -9.87
C ARG A 81 5.92 17.15 -10.90
N PRO A 82 5.86 17.47 -12.22
CA PRO A 82 5.93 16.46 -13.27
C PRO A 82 7.14 15.54 -13.10
N GLY A 83 6.93 14.23 -13.24
CA GLY A 83 7.93 13.18 -13.06
C GLY A 83 8.21 12.81 -11.60
N SER A 84 7.46 13.32 -10.62
CA SER A 84 7.64 12.95 -9.21
C SER A 84 7.03 11.59 -8.87
N MET A 85 7.49 10.99 -7.77
CA MET A 85 6.90 9.76 -7.24
C MET A 85 5.40 9.93 -6.94
N TRP A 86 4.97 11.10 -6.45
CA TRP A 86 3.54 11.36 -6.26
C TRP A 86 2.74 11.22 -7.57
N GLN A 87 3.25 11.74 -8.70
CA GLN A 87 2.58 11.60 -9.98
C GLN A 87 2.53 10.15 -10.44
N LEU A 88 3.60 9.38 -10.21
CA LEU A 88 3.64 7.94 -10.51
C LEU A 88 2.58 7.18 -9.68
N LEU A 89 2.53 7.41 -8.37
CA LEU A 89 1.54 6.78 -7.48
C LEU A 89 0.09 7.14 -7.85
N MET A 90 -0.16 8.40 -8.23
CA MET A 90 -1.47 8.82 -8.73
C MET A 90 -1.85 8.04 -10.00
N ALA A 91 -0.95 7.97 -10.98
CA ALA A 91 -1.20 7.25 -12.23
C ALA A 91 -1.40 5.73 -12.01
N MET A 92 -0.65 5.13 -11.09
CA MET A 92 -0.83 3.73 -10.68
C MET A 92 -2.21 3.48 -10.05
N ASN A 93 -2.64 4.38 -9.16
CA ASN A 93 -3.95 4.29 -8.51
C ASN A 93 -5.09 4.48 -9.53
N GLU A 94 -5.02 5.53 -10.36
CA GLU A 94 -6.03 5.85 -11.38
C GLU A 94 -6.21 4.75 -12.43
N CYS A 95 -5.12 4.06 -12.81
CA CYS A 95 -5.20 2.93 -13.73
C CYS A 95 -5.59 1.61 -13.05
N GLY A 96 -5.72 1.59 -11.72
CA GLY A 96 -6.01 0.41 -10.92
C GLY A 96 -4.98 -0.70 -11.08
N LEU A 97 -3.70 -0.32 -11.16
CA LEU A 97 -2.53 -1.19 -11.43
C LEU A 97 -2.59 -1.96 -12.77
N LYS A 98 -3.36 -1.51 -13.76
CA LYS A 98 -3.49 -2.24 -15.04
C LYS A 98 -2.34 -2.00 -16.01
N ASN A 99 -1.53 -0.97 -15.78
CA ASN A 99 -0.42 -0.61 -16.65
C ASN A 99 0.88 -1.18 -16.10
N ASP A 100 1.37 -2.27 -16.71
CA ASP A 100 2.60 -2.93 -16.29
C ASP A 100 3.83 -2.00 -16.37
N ALA A 101 3.89 -1.09 -17.35
CA ALA A 101 5.01 -0.16 -17.46
C ALA A 101 5.11 0.83 -16.28
N LEU A 102 3.96 1.22 -15.69
CA LEU A 102 3.97 2.03 -14.46
C LEU A 102 4.44 1.20 -13.26
N MET A 103 4.08 -0.08 -13.21
CA MET A 103 4.54 -0.99 -12.16
C MET A 103 6.05 -1.22 -12.26
N ASP A 104 6.56 -1.49 -13.46
CA ASP A 104 7.99 -1.70 -13.72
C ASP A 104 8.79 -0.46 -13.31
N THR A 105 8.34 0.74 -13.72
CA THR A 105 8.96 2.01 -13.30
C THR A 105 8.97 2.16 -11.78
N PHE A 106 7.89 1.79 -11.09
CA PHE A 106 7.82 1.85 -9.64
C PHE A 106 8.79 0.85 -8.99
N TYR A 107 8.89 -0.37 -9.51
CA TYR A 107 9.82 -1.38 -9.01
C TYR A 107 11.27 -0.94 -9.18
N ASP A 108 11.64 -0.38 -10.33
CA ASP A 108 12.98 0.14 -10.60
C ASP A 108 13.37 1.18 -9.54
N VAL A 109 12.49 2.16 -9.26
CA VAL A 109 12.78 3.19 -8.25
C VAL A 109 12.93 2.61 -6.84
N VAL A 110 12.09 1.63 -6.46
CA VAL A 110 12.22 0.98 -5.15
C VAL A 110 13.53 0.19 -5.07
N MET A 111 13.88 -0.57 -6.10
CA MET A 111 15.08 -1.40 -6.14
C MET A 111 16.38 -0.58 -6.14
N GLU A 112 16.36 0.62 -6.73
CA GLU A 112 17.50 1.55 -6.72
C GLU A 112 17.83 2.07 -5.31
N GLN A 113 16.86 2.12 -4.39
CA GLN A 113 17.03 2.70 -3.06
C GLN A 113 17.00 1.64 -1.94
N TYR A 114 16.20 0.59 -2.09
CA TYR A 114 16.01 -0.43 -1.07
C TYR A 114 17.03 -1.56 -1.21
N HIS A 115 18.05 -1.54 -0.35
CA HIS A 115 19.11 -2.54 -0.32
C HIS A 115 19.06 -3.38 0.95
N THR A 116 19.01 -4.70 0.79
CA THR A 116 19.01 -5.66 1.88
C THR A 116 19.85 -6.88 1.50
N TYR A 117 20.26 -7.68 2.49
CA TYR A 117 21.09 -8.87 2.31
C TYR A 117 20.27 -10.15 2.04
N SER A 118 18.95 -10.03 1.88
CA SER A 118 18.03 -11.14 1.65
C SER A 118 17.08 -10.86 0.49
N ASP A 119 16.64 -11.91 -0.18
CA ASP A 119 15.60 -11.81 -1.21
C ASP A 119 14.32 -11.19 -0.62
N TYR A 120 13.63 -10.35 -1.38
CA TYR A 120 12.41 -9.66 -0.95
C TYR A 120 11.39 -9.55 -2.09
N ALA A 121 10.15 -9.26 -1.72
CA ALA A 121 9.06 -8.99 -2.64
C ALA A 121 8.48 -7.60 -2.40
N ILE A 122 8.15 -6.91 -3.48
CA ILE A 122 7.35 -5.68 -3.47
C ILE A 122 5.94 -6.07 -3.90
N LEU A 123 4.96 -5.96 -3.01
CA LEU A 123 3.57 -6.29 -3.28
C LEU A 123 2.72 -5.02 -3.27
N VAL A 124 2.00 -4.74 -4.35
CA VAL A 124 1.08 -3.62 -4.47
C VAL A 124 -0.35 -4.14 -4.66
N PHE A 125 -1.22 -3.79 -3.73
CA PHE A 125 -2.63 -4.13 -3.71
C PHE A 125 -3.44 -2.92 -4.12
N HIS A 126 -4.51 -3.11 -4.88
CA HIS A 126 -5.41 -2.02 -5.26
C HIS A 126 -6.85 -2.37 -4.94
N ASP A 127 -7.54 -1.46 -4.26
CA ASP A 127 -8.89 -1.60 -3.75
C ASP A 127 -9.78 -0.43 -4.16
N ARG A 128 -11.09 -0.69 -4.28
CA ARG A 128 -12.13 0.31 -4.49
C ARG A 128 -13.21 0.10 -3.43
N TYR A 129 -13.21 0.96 -2.41
CA TYR A 129 -14.12 0.86 -1.28
C TYR A 129 -15.29 1.85 -1.40
N ASP A 130 -16.50 1.34 -1.63
CA ASP A 130 -17.75 2.10 -1.44
C ASP A 130 -17.99 2.42 0.05
N ILE A 131 -17.78 3.67 0.46
CA ILE A 131 -17.95 4.15 1.83
C ILE A 131 -19.45 4.32 2.12
N PRO A 132 -20.02 3.63 3.12
CA PRO A 132 -21.43 3.79 3.49
C PRO A 132 -21.68 5.14 4.16
N ALA A 133 -22.80 5.78 3.81
CA ALA A 133 -23.30 6.96 4.50
C ALA A 133 -23.65 6.65 5.97
N LYS A 134 -23.32 7.57 6.88
CA LYS A 134 -23.69 7.47 8.31
C LYS A 134 -24.77 8.51 8.64
N ALA A 135 -25.94 8.07 9.08
CA ALA A 135 -26.87 8.95 9.78
C ALA A 135 -26.34 9.29 11.19
N SER A 136 -26.81 10.39 11.77
CA SER A 136 -26.48 10.86 13.13
C SER A 136 -26.68 9.79 14.23
N ASP A 137 -27.48 8.77 13.93
CA ASP A 137 -27.96 7.77 14.89
C ASP A 137 -27.27 6.41 14.71
N ASN A 138 -26.14 6.37 14.00
CA ASN A 138 -25.33 5.16 13.75
C ASN A 138 -26.04 4.04 12.95
N GLU A 139 -27.22 4.33 12.38
CA GLU A 139 -27.86 3.48 11.37
C GLU A 139 -27.18 3.66 10.01
N ARG A 140 -26.93 2.52 9.34
CA ARG A 140 -26.38 2.50 7.98
C ARG A 140 -27.45 2.98 7.01
N LEU A 141 -27.17 4.07 6.31
CA LEU A 141 -27.95 4.47 5.15
C LEU A 141 -27.55 3.58 3.96
N TRP A 142 -28.51 3.24 3.10
CA TRP A 142 -28.31 2.36 1.94
C TRP A 142 -27.57 3.03 0.77
N GLU A 143 -27.25 4.32 0.89
CA GLU A 143 -26.52 5.09 -0.11
C GLU A 143 -25.03 5.18 0.24
N SER A 144 -24.16 5.06 -0.77
CA SER A 144 -22.73 5.30 -0.62
C SER A 144 -22.44 6.77 -0.85
N GLU A 145 -21.63 7.38 0.03
CA GLU A 145 -21.23 8.80 -0.07
C GLU A 145 -20.05 8.98 -1.03
N GLU A 146 -19.08 8.06 -1.00
CA GLU A 146 -17.81 8.18 -1.70
C GLU A 146 -17.27 6.78 -2.04
N VAL A 147 -16.60 6.66 -3.20
CA VAL A 147 -15.76 5.50 -3.50
C VAL A 147 -14.31 5.88 -3.21
N PHE A 148 -13.71 5.26 -2.21
CA PHE A 148 -12.30 5.43 -1.88
C PHE A 148 -11.45 4.40 -2.62
N GLU A 149 -10.71 4.87 -3.61
CA GLU A 149 -9.80 4.08 -4.44
C GLU A 149 -8.37 4.25 -3.92
N TYR A 150 -7.76 3.14 -3.50
CA TYR A 150 -6.46 3.18 -2.81
C TYR A 150 -5.59 1.97 -3.10
N MET A 151 -4.30 2.16 -2.81
CA MET A 151 -3.27 1.16 -2.88
C MET A 151 -2.64 0.90 -1.51
N ILE A 152 -2.20 -0.33 -1.32
CA ILE A 152 -1.29 -0.70 -0.23
C ILE A 152 -0.04 -1.31 -0.88
N CYS A 153 1.13 -0.77 -0.54
CA CYS A 153 2.41 -1.35 -0.92
C CYS A 153 3.07 -1.99 0.31
N ALA A 154 3.56 -3.22 0.17
CA ALA A 154 4.26 -3.96 1.20
C ALA A 154 5.59 -4.47 0.66
N VAL A 155 6.69 -4.13 1.35
CA VAL A 155 8.00 -4.72 1.11
C VAL A 155 8.19 -5.86 2.12
N CYS A 156 8.35 -7.07 1.62
CA CYS A 156 8.34 -8.30 2.41
C CYS A 156 9.63 -9.11 2.18
N PRO A 157 10.38 -9.49 3.23
CA PRO A 157 11.45 -10.47 3.09
C PRO A 157 10.88 -11.82 2.67
N MET A 158 11.63 -12.61 1.89
CA MET A 158 11.21 -13.94 1.47
C MET A 158 11.49 -14.97 2.57
N THR A 159 10.52 -15.85 2.82
CA THR A 159 10.64 -16.96 3.80
C THR A 159 10.76 -18.34 3.15
N GLY A 160 10.65 -18.38 1.83
CA GLY A 160 10.76 -19.56 0.97
C GLY A 160 10.61 -19.14 -0.49
N GLU A 161 10.68 -20.09 -1.41
CA GLU A 161 10.50 -19.83 -2.84
C GLU A 161 9.11 -19.22 -3.10
N TYR A 162 9.09 -17.98 -3.59
CA TYR A 162 7.86 -17.22 -3.87
C TYR A 162 6.88 -17.09 -2.69
N GLU A 163 7.36 -17.22 -1.44
CA GLU A 163 6.57 -17.04 -0.22
C GLU A 163 7.03 -15.81 0.59
N PRO A 164 6.40 -14.63 0.36
CA PRO A 164 6.69 -13.42 1.12
C PRO A 164 6.29 -13.57 2.59
N GLY A 165 7.20 -13.16 3.47
CA GLY A 165 6.99 -13.02 4.91
C GLY A 165 6.19 -11.77 5.26
N LYS A 166 6.17 -11.42 6.56
CA LYS A 166 5.47 -10.22 7.03
C LYS A 166 6.14 -8.96 6.47
N PRO A 167 5.38 -7.90 6.13
CA PRO A 167 5.96 -6.65 5.66
C PRO A 167 6.91 -6.04 6.70
N GLU A 168 8.06 -5.55 6.26
CA GLU A 168 9.03 -4.80 7.09
C GLU A 168 8.80 -3.30 6.97
N CYS A 169 8.48 -2.83 5.76
CA CYS A 169 8.01 -1.47 5.51
C CYS A 169 6.96 -1.47 4.40
N GLY A 170 6.34 -0.31 4.19
CA GLY A 170 5.32 -0.16 3.16
C GLY A 170 4.51 1.12 3.32
N PHE A 171 3.41 1.23 2.59
CA PHE A 171 2.53 2.38 2.68
C PHE A 171 1.09 2.09 2.27
N LEU A 172 0.19 2.99 2.65
CA LEU A 172 -1.17 3.11 2.15
C LEU A 172 -1.32 4.49 1.48
N PHE A 173 -1.69 4.49 0.21
CA PHE A 173 -1.83 5.70 -0.62
C PHE A 173 -3.09 5.65 -1.48
N PRO A 174 -3.86 6.74 -1.61
CA PRO A 174 -3.79 7.96 -0.79
C PRO A 174 -4.15 7.66 0.67
N ALA A 175 -3.80 8.55 1.60
CA ALA A 175 -4.13 8.34 3.01
C ALA A 175 -5.65 8.34 3.22
N PHE A 176 -6.14 7.53 4.17
CA PHE A 176 -7.54 7.54 4.58
C PHE A 176 -7.72 8.35 5.85
N THR A 177 -8.47 9.45 5.77
CA THR A 177 -8.67 10.39 6.89
C THR A 177 -10.13 10.78 6.97
N ASP A 178 -10.72 10.68 8.16
CA ASP A 178 -12.11 11.10 8.41
C ASP A 178 -13.12 10.45 7.47
N ARG A 179 -12.88 9.16 7.17
CA ARG A 179 -13.67 8.35 6.24
C ARG A 179 -13.70 8.90 4.80
N SER A 180 -12.62 9.53 4.36
CA SER A 180 -12.46 10.03 2.99
C SER A 180 -11.01 9.88 2.51
N GLY A 181 -10.80 9.92 1.20
CA GLY A 181 -9.47 9.92 0.60
C GLY A 181 -8.75 11.26 0.70
N ASP A 182 -7.52 11.23 1.21
CA ASP A 182 -6.63 12.40 1.30
C ASP A 182 -5.47 12.27 0.32
N LEU A 183 -5.68 12.77 -0.90
CA LEU A 183 -4.74 12.69 -2.04
C LEU A 183 -3.39 13.39 -1.79
N ASN A 184 -3.34 14.31 -0.83
CA ASN A 184 -2.11 15.04 -0.49
C ASN A 184 -1.24 14.29 0.50
N HIS A 185 -1.71 13.16 1.04
CA HIS A 185 -1.02 12.45 2.08
C HIS A 185 -0.88 10.96 1.80
N ILE A 186 0.07 10.37 2.51
CA ILE A 186 0.37 8.94 2.49
C ILE A 186 0.61 8.45 3.91
N ALA A 187 0.19 7.23 4.20
CA ALA A 187 0.45 6.58 5.48
C ALA A 187 1.58 5.57 5.30
N VAL A 188 2.77 5.88 5.82
CA VAL A 188 3.96 5.03 5.71
C VAL A 188 4.06 4.14 6.94
N PHE A 189 4.31 2.86 6.70
CA PHE A 189 4.44 1.81 7.70
C PHE A 189 5.90 1.40 7.90
N GLN A 190 6.28 1.27 9.17
CA GLN A 190 7.55 0.71 9.63
C GLN A 190 7.26 -0.37 10.66
N ALA A 191 7.72 -1.60 10.42
CA ALA A 191 7.52 -2.71 11.36
C ALA A 191 8.35 -2.51 12.64
N ASP A 192 9.61 -2.14 12.48
CA ASP A 192 10.50 -1.75 13.57
C ASP A 192 10.71 -0.24 13.58
N THR A 193 10.17 0.44 14.60
CA THR A 193 10.34 1.90 14.73
C THR A 193 11.68 2.31 15.33
N GLY A 194 12.44 1.37 15.90
CA GLY A 194 13.81 1.60 16.39
C GLY A 194 14.85 1.49 15.27
N HIS A 195 14.54 0.74 14.23
CA HIS A 195 15.36 0.57 13.03
C HIS A 195 14.49 0.74 11.76
N PRO A 196 14.02 1.97 11.47
CA PRO A 196 13.15 2.21 10.34
C PRO A 196 13.90 2.01 9.01
N HIS A 197 13.17 1.56 7.99
CA HIS A 197 13.62 1.58 6.60
C HIS A 197 13.41 2.98 6.03
N ASP A 198 14.33 3.90 6.28
CA ASP A 198 14.22 5.29 5.81
C ASP A 198 14.32 5.41 4.28
N GLU A 199 14.87 4.39 3.61
CA GLU A 199 14.94 4.29 2.15
C GLU A 199 13.55 4.37 1.52
N ILE A 200 12.50 3.86 2.19
CA ILE A 200 11.13 3.98 1.67
C ILE A 200 10.65 5.44 1.64
N LEU A 201 11.13 6.30 2.56
CA LEU A 201 10.82 7.72 2.54
C LEU A 201 11.56 8.42 1.39
N GLU A 202 12.77 7.99 1.07
CA GLU A 202 13.53 8.49 -0.09
C GLU A 202 12.87 8.10 -1.41
N VAL A 203 12.47 6.84 -1.57
CA VAL A 203 11.66 6.36 -2.72
C VAL A 203 10.42 7.22 -2.90
N LEU A 204 9.73 7.51 -1.79
CA LEU A 204 8.51 8.32 -1.81
C LEU A 204 8.79 9.81 -2.03
N GLY A 205 10.04 10.27 -2.02
CA GLY A 205 10.39 11.68 -2.11
C GLY A 205 9.93 12.50 -0.90
N LEU A 206 9.84 11.85 0.26
CA LEU A 206 9.39 12.41 1.55
C LEU A 206 10.55 12.69 2.51
N SER A 207 11.75 12.21 2.21
CA SER A 207 12.95 12.62 2.95
C SER A 207 13.14 14.12 2.78
N ALA A 208 13.21 14.84 3.91
CA ALA A 208 13.69 16.21 3.87
C ALA A 208 15.12 16.16 3.34
N GLY A 209 15.41 16.89 2.25
CA GLY A 209 16.77 17.03 1.76
C GLY A 209 17.68 17.40 2.92
N VAL A 210 18.70 16.58 3.15
CA VAL A 210 19.83 16.90 4.03
C VAL A 210 20.52 18.16 3.49
#